data_AF-A0A9E5J564-F1
#
_entry.id   AF-A0A9E5J564-F1
#
_cell.length_a   1.000
_cell.length_b   1.000
_cell.length_c   1.000
_cell.angle_alpha   90.00
_cell.angle_beta   90.00
_cell.angle_gamma   90.00
#
_symmetry.space_group_name_H-M   'P 1'
#
loop_
_entity.id
_entity.type
_entity.pdbx_description
1 polymer ?
#
loop_
_entity_poly.entity_id
_entity_poly.type
_entity_poly.pdbx_seq_one_letter_code
_entity_poly.pdbx_strand_id
1 'polypeptide(L)'
;FLAEYASMWLVSILAVIMFLGGWMSPIDSAVFNLIPGWIWLGIKTFVVVSMFIWIRATFPRFRYDQIMRLGWKIFIPVTLVWLLIVGVWLHSPWNIWK
;
A
#
# COMPACT_ATOMS: atom_id res chain seq x y z
N PHE A 1 0.90 -14.02 19.14
CA PHE A 1 0.62 -14.58 17.80
C PHE A 1 -0.65 -14.02 17.19
N LEU A 2 -1.84 -14.23 17.76
CA LEU A 2 -3.09 -13.73 17.16
C LEU A 2 -3.11 -12.22 16.91
N ALA A 3 -2.66 -11.41 17.89
CA ALA A 3 -2.56 -9.95 17.74
C ALA A 3 -1.55 -9.51 16.67
N GLU A 4 -0.47 -10.27 16.46
CA GLU A 4 0.54 -9.98 15.43
C GLU A 4 0.00 -10.28 14.03
N TYR A 5 -0.77 -11.37 13.88
CA TYR A 5 -1.45 -11.65 12.62
C TYR A 5 -2.59 -10.65 12.35
N ALA A 6 -3.30 -10.22 13.39
CA ALA A 6 -4.33 -9.18 13.25
C ALA A 6 -3.74 -7.84 12.81
N SER A 7 -2.56 -7.45 13.32
CA SER A 7 -1.89 -6.22 12.87
C SER A 7 -1.38 -6.32 11.44
N MET A 8 -0.88 -7.48 11.00
CA MET A 8 -0.53 -7.72 9.59
C MET A 8 -1.74 -7.54 8.65
N TRP A 9 -2.90 -8.09 9.04
CA TRP A 9 -4.14 -7.93 8.28
C TRP A 9 -4.61 -6.48 8.24
N LEU A 10 -4.59 -5.77 9.37
CA LEU A 10 -4.97 -4.37 9.46
C LEU A 10 -4.12 -3.49 8.53
N VAL A 11 -2.78 -3.65 8.59
CA VAL A 11 -1.86 -2.87 7.74
C VAL A 11 -2.08 -3.18 6.26
N SER A 12 -2.38 -4.43 5.92
CA SER A 12 -2.67 -4.82 4.53
C SER A 12 -3.97 -4.19 4.03
N ILE A 13 -5.03 -4.16 4.85
CA ILE A 13 -6.29 -3.49 4.52
C ILE A 13 -6.07 -1.98 4.32
N LEU A 14 -5.33 -1.32 5.23
CA LEU A 14 -5.01 0.09 5.10
C LEU A 14 -4.24 0.39 3.80
N ALA A 15 -3.25 -0.43 3.45
CA ALA A 15 -2.50 -0.27 2.21
C ALA A 15 -3.40 -0.37 0.97
N VAL A 16 -4.34 -1.32 0.95
CA VAL A 16 -5.30 -1.48 -0.15
C VAL A 16 -6.23 -0.27 -0.27
N ILE A 17 -6.70 0.28 0.84
CA ILE A 17 -7.58 1.46 0.86
C ILE A 17 -6.82 2.70 0.37
N MET A 18 -5.61 2.94 0.89
CA MET A 18 -4.86 4.17 0.61
C MET A 18 -4.21 4.19 -0.77
N PHE A 19 -3.75 3.05 -1.28
CA PHE A 19 -2.95 3.00 -2.52
C PHE A 19 -3.59 2.22 -3.67
N LEU A 20 -4.42 1.21 -3.42
CA LEU A 20 -5.00 0.34 -4.46
C LEU A 20 -6.49 0.64 -4.76
N GLY A 21 -7.00 1.81 -4.36
CA GLY A 21 -8.36 2.24 -4.64
C GLY A 21 -9.45 1.49 -3.84
N GLY A 22 -9.06 0.79 -2.76
CA GLY A 22 -9.98 0.18 -1.79
C GLY A 22 -11.07 -0.69 -2.43
N TRP A 23 -12.28 -0.15 -2.44
CA TRP A 23 -13.53 -0.79 -2.85
C TRP A 23 -13.82 -0.71 -4.35
N MET A 24 -13.04 0.08 -5.09
CA MET A 24 -13.26 0.32 -6.51
C MET A 24 -12.81 -0.86 -7.36
N SER A 25 -13.60 -1.20 -8.37
CA SER A 25 -13.21 -2.18 -9.40
C SER A 25 -11.95 -1.67 -10.13
N PRO A 26 -10.94 -2.53 -10.36
CA PRO A 26 -9.74 -2.14 -11.10
C PRO A 26 -10.00 -1.81 -12.58
N ILE A 27 -11.13 -2.24 -13.14
CA ILE A 27 -11.53 -1.96 -14.53
C ILE A 27 -13.02 -1.60 -14.55
N ASP A 28 -13.36 -0.44 -15.11
CA ASP A 28 -14.75 -0.04 -15.37
C ASP A 28 -15.33 -0.85 -16.53
N SER A 29 -15.71 -2.09 -16.23
CA SER A 29 -16.54 -2.91 -17.11
C SER A 29 -17.83 -3.28 -16.38
N ALA A 30 -18.94 -3.31 -17.13
CA ALA A 30 -20.27 -3.62 -16.61
C ALA A 30 -20.34 -4.98 -15.86
N VAL A 31 -19.42 -5.90 -16.16
CA VAL A 31 -19.33 -7.21 -15.51
C VAL A 31 -18.63 -7.13 -14.15
N PHE A 32 -17.60 -6.29 -14.00
CA PHE A 32 -16.87 -6.16 -12.74
C PHE A 32 -17.57 -5.28 -11.70
N ASN A 33 -18.42 -4.35 -12.13
CA ASN A 33 -19.27 -3.54 -11.25
C ASN A 33 -20.48 -4.33 -10.67
N LEU A 34 -20.80 -5.50 -11.23
CA LEU A 34 -21.84 -6.38 -10.67
C LEU A 34 -21.38 -7.06 -9.37
N ILE A 35 -20.06 -7.18 -9.18
CA ILE A 35 -19.47 -7.82 -8.00
C ILE A 35 -19.46 -6.79 -6.85
N PRO A 36 -20.00 -7.13 -5.66
CA PRO A 36 -19.97 -6.25 -4.51
C PRO A 36 -18.54 -5.77 -4.17
N GLY A 37 -18.37 -4.47 -3.94
CA GLY A 37 -17.07 -3.84 -3.67
C GLY A 37 -16.29 -4.45 -2.49
N TRP A 38 -16.96 -5.08 -1.53
CA TRP A 38 -16.30 -5.76 -0.40
C TRP A 38 -15.47 -6.97 -0.85
N ILE A 39 -15.89 -7.66 -1.92
CA ILE A 39 -15.17 -8.80 -2.49
C ILE A 39 -13.86 -8.32 -3.11
N TRP A 40 -13.89 -7.17 -3.79
CA TRP A 40 -12.69 -6.54 -4.34
C TRP A 40 -11.69 -6.13 -3.26
N LEU A 41 -12.18 -5.56 -2.15
CA LEU A 41 -11.34 -5.27 -1.00
C LEU A 41 -10.72 -6.55 -0.42
N GLY A 42 -11.51 -7.62 -0.27
CA GLY A 42 -11.04 -8.92 0.22
C GLY A 42 -9.96 -9.52 -0.67
N ILE A 43 -10.16 -9.54 -1.99
CA ILE A 43 -9.21 -10.08 -2.96
C ILE A 43 -7.91 -9.27 -2.95
N LYS A 44 -7.99 -7.93 -3.04
CA LYS A 44 -6.80 -7.08 -3.01
C LYS A 44 -6.03 -7.24 -1.70
N THR A 45 -6.75 -7.32 -0.57
CA THR A 45 -6.14 -7.56 0.75
C THR A 45 -5.45 -8.92 0.79
N PHE A 46 -6.07 -9.96 0.25
CA PHE A 46 -5.48 -11.31 0.19
C PHE A 46 -4.17 -11.32 -0.62
N VAL A 47 -4.12 -10.60 -1.74
CA VAL A 47 -2.89 -10.45 -2.53
C VAL A 47 -1.79 -9.75 -1.72
N VAL A 48 -2.11 -8.66 -1.00
CA VAL A 48 -1.14 -7.95 -0.17
C VAL A 48 -0.63 -8.81 0.99
N VAL A 49 -1.52 -9.52 1.70
CA VAL A 49 -1.13 -10.45 2.78
C VAL A 49 -0.25 -11.58 2.23
N SER A 50 -0.59 -12.12 1.06
CA SER A 50 0.21 -13.16 0.40
C SER A 50 1.62 -12.65 0.06
N MET A 51 1.74 -11.39 -0.39
CA MET A 51 3.02 -10.75 -0.63
C MET A 51 3.85 -10.58 0.66
N PHE A 52 3.21 -10.24 1.79
CA PHE A 52 3.91 -10.18 3.09
C PHE A 52 4.48 -11.54 3.50
N ILE A 53 3.72 -12.62 3.30
CA ILE A 53 4.19 -13.98 3.59
C ILE A 53 5.33 -14.36 2.64
N TRP A 54 5.23 -14.01 1.35
CA TRP A 54 6.28 -14.29 0.37
C TRP A 54 7.59 -13.57 0.70
N ILE A 55 7.54 -12.27 1.02
CA ILE A 55 8.72 -11.48 1.43
C ILE A 55 9.38 -12.10 2.67
N ARG A 56 8.58 -12.55 3.65
CA ARG A 56 9.09 -13.23 4.85
C ARG A 56 9.82 -14.54 4.51
N ALA A 57 9.40 -15.24 3.47
CA ALA A 57 10.02 -16.49 3.04
C ALA A 57 11.28 -16.26 2.19
N THR A 58 11.34 -15.21 1.38
CA THR A 58 12.44 -14.97 0.43
C THR A 58 13.62 -14.20 1.03
N PHE A 59 13.39 -13.23 1.93
CA PHE A 59 14.47 -12.36 2.41
C PHE A 59 15.12 -12.87 3.71
N PRO A 60 16.47 -12.91 3.78
CA PRO A 60 17.20 -13.10 5.02
C PRO A 60 16.86 -12.01 6.04
N ARG A 61 16.90 -12.35 7.33
CA ARG A 61 16.58 -11.42 8.41
C ARG A 61 17.58 -10.26 8.44
N PHE A 62 17.09 -9.02 8.33
CA PHE A 62 17.90 -7.82 8.49
C PHE A 62 18.22 -7.54 9.97
N ARG A 63 19.42 -7.03 10.25
CA ARG A 63 19.81 -6.61 11.61
C ARG A 63 19.10 -5.32 12.00
N TYR A 64 18.86 -5.13 13.30
CA TYR A 64 18.19 -3.94 13.84
C TYR A 64 18.84 -2.63 13.37
N ASP A 65 20.18 -2.54 13.38
CA ASP A 65 20.90 -1.35 12.92
C ASP A 65 20.66 -1.01 11.45
N GLN A 66 20.47 -2.05 10.62
CA GLN A 66 20.24 -1.89 9.18
C GLN A 66 18.82 -1.39 8.94
N ILE A 67 17.83 -1.90 9.69
CA ILE A 67 16.43 -1.45 9.61
C ILE A 67 16.33 0.01 10.07
N MET A 68 16.99 0.36 11.19
CA MET A 68 17.00 1.73 11.69
C MET A 68 17.64 2.68 10.67
N ARG A 69 18.75 2.26 10.05
CA ARG A 69 19.41 3.04 9.00
C ARG A 69 18.53 3.21 7.76
N LEU A 70 17.83 2.16 7.33
CA LEU A 70 16.93 2.22 6.18
C LEU A 70 15.76 3.18 6.44
N GLY A 71 15.15 3.09 7.63
CA GLY A 71 14.11 4.02 8.10
C GLY A 71 14.58 5.47 8.06
N TRP A 72 15.65 5.77 8.79
CA TRP A 72 16.08 7.15 9.00
C TRP A 72 16.81 7.77 7.81
N LYS A 73 17.66 7.01 7.11
CA LYS A 73 18.49 7.57 6.02
C LYS A 73 17.85 7.47 4.65
N ILE A 74 16.89 6.57 4.44
CA ILE A 74 16.34 6.31 3.10
C ILE A 74 14.85 6.64 3.07
N PHE A 75 14.02 6.06 3.94
CA PHE A 75 12.57 6.26 3.84
C PHE A 75 12.12 7.70 4.16
N ILE A 76 12.62 8.31 5.23
CA ILE A 76 12.26 9.70 5.59
C ILE A 76 12.61 10.72 4.48
N PRO A 77 13.83 10.76 3.94
CA PRO A 77 14.14 11.73 2.89
C PRO A 77 13.35 11.43 1.59
N VAL A 78 13.11 10.16 1.28
CA VAL A 78 12.31 9.78 0.09
C VAL A 78 10.86 10.27 0.22
N THR A 79 10.20 10.07 1.37
CA THR A 79 8.83 10.55 1.56
C THR A 79 8.73 12.07 1.55
N LEU A 80 9.75 12.78 2.08
CA LEU A 80 9.82 14.23 2.04
C LEU A 80 9.95 14.76 0.60
N VAL A 81 10.84 14.17 -0.19
CA VAL A 81 10.98 14.51 -1.62
C VAL A 81 9.67 14.23 -2.35
N TRP A 82 9.00 13.12 -2.04
CA TRP A 82 7.75 12.78 -2.71
C TRP A 82 6.62 13.76 -2.38
N LEU A 83 6.56 14.22 -1.14
CA LEU A 83 5.62 15.26 -0.70
C LEU A 83 5.84 16.57 -1.46
N LEU A 84 7.09 17.01 -1.63
CA LEU A 84 7.40 18.22 -2.40
C LEU A 84 6.96 18.09 -3.86
N ILE A 85 7.22 16.95 -4.49
CA ILE A 85 6.85 16.76 -5.90
C ILE A 85 5.32 16.72 -6.07
N VAL A 86 4.60 16.03 -5.18
CA VAL A 86 3.13 16.02 -5.20
C VAL A 86 2.57 17.44 -4.95
N GLY A 87 3.19 18.20 -4.04
CA GLY A 87 2.84 19.60 -3.80
C GLY A 87 3.06 20.50 -5.01
N VAL A 88 4.19 20.36 -5.71
CA VAL A 88 4.48 21.10 -6.95
C VAL A 88 3.52 20.67 -8.07
N TRP A 89 3.20 19.37 -8.18
CA TRP A 89 2.26 18.84 -9.17
C TRP A 89 0.87 19.47 -9.02
N LEU A 90 0.40 19.64 -7.78
CA LEU A 90 -0.89 20.27 -7.48
C LEU A 90 -0.97 21.73 -7.98
N HIS A 91 0.14 22.47 -7.90
CA HIS A 91 0.23 23.85 -8.41
C HIS A 91 0.43 23.92 -9.93
N SER A 92 0.92 22.84 -10.55
CA SER A 92 1.14 22.79 -11.99
C SER A 92 -0.19 22.78 -12.77
N PRO A 93 -0.21 23.27 -14.03
CA PRO A 93 -1.43 23.30 -14.84
C PRO A 93 -1.98 21.90 -15.22
N TRP A 94 -1.23 20.84 -14.92
CA TRP A 94 -1.59 19.43 -15.15
C TRP A 94 -2.28 18.80 -13.94
N ASN A 95 -2.93 19.64 -13.13
CA ASN A 95 -3.62 19.18 -11.94
C ASN A 95 -4.85 18.33 -12.34
N ILE A 96 -4.74 17.03 -12.10
CA ILE A 96 -5.80 16.02 -12.27
C ILE A 96 -6.94 16.18 -11.26
N TRP A 97 -6.78 17.05 -10.26
CA TRP A 97 -7.75 17.31 -9.18
C TRP A 97 -8.51 18.63 -9.35
N LYS A 98 -8.45 19.25 -10.54
CA LYS A 98 -9.33 20.36 -10.91
C LYS A 98 -10.58 19.88 -11.64
#